data_AF-A0A819VMY1-F1
#
_entry.id   AF-A0A819VMY1-F1
#
_cell.length_a   1.000
_cell.length_b   1.000
_cell.length_c   1.000
_cell.angle_alpha   90.00
_cell.angle_beta   90.00
_cell.angle_gamma   90.00
#
_symmetry.space_group_name_H-M   'P 1'
#
loop_
_entity.id
_entity.type
_entity.pdbx_description
1 polymer ?
#
loop_
_entity_poly.entity_id
_entity_poly.type
_entity_poly.pdbx_seq_one_letter_code
_entity_poly.pdbx_strand_id
1 'polypeptide(L)'
;MFLDSKIAQKFSIQHSKMSYVISHGLGPYFRDLLIKDIKNCERFVLCFDEQTNNQNKKQLDLYFRYWSSQKGLVVTRYYRTILLDHAQANVVVDGILGAFRTDGIDISKLLMLSRDNPNVNKTVEKMINDAMKKVNAELLNIGTCNLHVIHNGFKAGTTETNWHVENFCMNIWSWFQKSPARQEDFENIVDELNEAIKKTILYFSSTRWVLLGKVIDQVLKQYHVFREYFLVYLPSKQQKQIQNNSRYDNIKEKEGPLVHLLYDELCDLYRTVLLSFLSPEHVGSTYGGALLDIDFKLAEKQLPTKKLQIGEEARRLLVDVSASDCATFFHDVKMIYHAIADNLKKHLPLKNTFLKDLHVLDPASRTKEDSADTMIRVGRAIPKLLSNAEINRIRHEFMMYAAETIDQSWYIKNKYHDSDGNNHTEYQQIDYYWNKVLSLTTSFGLPKYPTLSKIVKNILIISHGNSDVESGFSINEHIVTENRTLLSLSSINGLRSTWDAIKFYGVGSPHRVPIKIDMVRAVQKSKSVYNQEQLSLKSLADREKEQSEKHEHTNEEMKKLIDRENQLLSRQKGLQDEQKKAQLLAGEGRQRLDNALKKADIIDAQAANALIGAGDEQVKLISDEL
;
A
#
# COMPACT_ATOMS: atom_id res chain seq x y z
N MET A 1 -17.87 29.02 -13.45
CA MET A 1 -17.09 27.88 -13.96
C MET A 1 -16.87 27.96 -15.48
N PHE A 2 -17.80 28.48 -16.29
CA PHE A 2 -17.63 28.63 -17.75
C PHE A 2 -17.98 30.06 -18.20
N LEU A 3 -16.99 30.96 -18.25
CA LEU A 3 -17.22 32.38 -18.61
C LEU A 3 -17.47 32.58 -20.11
N ASP A 4 -17.06 31.61 -20.91
CA ASP A 4 -17.03 31.62 -22.38
C ASP A 4 -18.22 30.93 -23.05
N SER A 5 -19.02 30.15 -22.31
CA SER A 5 -20.14 29.37 -22.88
C SER A 5 -21.50 29.73 -22.27
N LYS A 6 -22.33 30.42 -23.06
CA LYS A 6 -23.73 30.74 -22.72
C LYS A 6 -24.59 29.50 -22.44
N ILE A 7 -24.24 28.35 -23.04
CA ILE A 7 -24.93 27.07 -22.81
C ILE A 7 -24.50 26.48 -21.47
N ALA A 8 -23.20 26.43 -21.20
CA ALA A 8 -22.68 25.88 -19.95
C ALA A 8 -23.03 26.75 -18.73
N GLN A 9 -23.20 28.06 -18.90
CA GLN A 9 -23.71 28.96 -17.86
C GLN A 9 -25.12 28.60 -17.39
N LYS A 10 -25.95 28.03 -18.27
CA LYS A 10 -27.32 27.58 -17.95
C LYS A 10 -27.37 26.13 -17.47
N PHE A 11 -26.23 25.42 -17.43
CA PHE A 11 -26.20 24.04 -17.02
C PHE A 11 -26.35 23.92 -15.50
N SER A 12 -27.43 23.27 -15.07
CA SER A 12 -27.66 22.90 -13.67
C SER A 12 -27.94 21.41 -13.58
N ILE A 13 -27.37 20.76 -12.57
CA ILE A 13 -27.57 19.33 -12.30
C ILE A 13 -27.75 19.12 -10.79
N GLN A 14 -28.76 18.35 -10.42
CA GLN A 14 -28.98 18.00 -9.01
C GLN A 14 -27.84 17.14 -8.49
N HIS A 15 -27.51 17.29 -7.20
CA HIS A 15 -26.48 16.50 -6.53
C HIS A 15 -26.73 14.98 -6.66
N SER A 16 -27.98 14.54 -6.45
CA SER A 16 -28.37 13.14 -6.63
C SER A 16 -28.09 12.64 -8.04
N LYS A 17 -28.43 13.45 -9.06
CA LYS A 17 -28.16 13.14 -10.46
C LYS A 17 -26.68 13.06 -10.78
N MET A 18 -25.88 13.99 -10.26
CA MET A 18 -24.43 13.91 -10.43
C MET A 18 -23.86 12.65 -9.79
N SER A 19 -24.31 12.30 -8.58
CA SER A 19 -23.85 11.12 -7.85
C SER A 19 -24.04 9.84 -8.67
N TYR A 20 -25.28 9.50 -9.07
CA TYR A 20 -25.51 8.26 -9.83
C TYR A 20 -24.92 8.30 -11.25
N VAL A 21 -24.81 9.46 -11.89
CA VAL A 21 -24.13 9.57 -13.20
C VAL A 21 -22.67 9.16 -13.10
N ILE A 22 -21.99 9.55 -12.01
CA ILE A 22 -20.60 9.20 -11.78
C ILE A 22 -20.46 7.75 -11.30
N SER A 23 -21.22 7.33 -10.29
CA SER A 23 -21.05 6.02 -9.64
C SER A 23 -21.68 4.85 -10.40
N HIS A 24 -22.74 5.08 -11.19
CA HIS A 24 -23.46 4.05 -11.95
C HIS A 24 -23.45 4.26 -13.47
N GLY A 25 -22.82 5.33 -13.95
CA GLY A 25 -22.66 5.63 -15.37
C GLY A 25 -21.19 5.64 -15.79
N LEU A 26 -20.54 6.79 -15.62
CA LEU A 26 -19.18 7.06 -16.10
C LEU A 26 -18.13 6.14 -15.47
N GLY A 27 -18.17 6.00 -14.14
CA GLY A 27 -17.22 5.18 -13.39
C GLY A 27 -17.19 3.74 -13.88
N PRO A 28 -18.32 3.00 -13.84
CA PRO A 28 -18.41 1.66 -14.38
C PRO A 28 -18.01 1.56 -15.85
N TYR A 29 -18.44 2.49 -16.70
CA TYR A 29 -18.06 2.51 -18.12
C TYR A 29 -16.54 2.53 -18.31
N PHE A 30 -15.82 3.42 -17.61
CA PHE A 30 -14.37 3.52 -17.74
C PHE A 30 -13.64 2.33 -17.11
N ARG A 31 -14.16 1.80 -16.00
CA ARG A 31 -13.64 0.57 -15.40
C ARG A 31 -13.79 -0.62 -16.35
N ASP A 32 -14.92 -0.75 -17.04
CA ASP A 32 -15.15 -1.84 -17.99
C ASP A 32 -14.21 -1.75 -19.21
N LEU A 33 -13.89 -0.53 -19.68
CA LEU A 33 -12.84 -0.33 -20.68
C LEU A 33 -11.48 -0.79 -20.18
N LEU A 34 -11.11 -0.46 -18.94
CA LEU A 34 -9.87 -0.95 -18.33
C LEU A 34 -9.86 -2.47 -18.23
N ILE A 35 -10.94 -3.08 -17.72
CA ILE A 35 -11.06 -4.55 -17.60
C ILE A 35 -10.91 -5.21 -18.97
N LYS A 36 -11.48 -4.63 -20.03
CA LYS A 36 -11.30 -5.12 -21.40
C LYS A 36 -9.83 -5.07 -21.83
N ASP A 37 -9.13 -3.98 -21.54
CA ASP A 37 -7.70 -3.86 -21.85
C ASP A 37 -6.86 -4.89 -21.08
N ILE A 38 -7.15 -5.12 -19.79
CA ILE A 38 -6.49 -6.14 -18.95
C ILE A 38 -6.77 -7.56 -19.45
N LYS A 39 -7.99 -7.85 -19.88
CA LYS A 39 -8.33 -9.17 -20.47
C LYS A 39 -7.56 -9.42 -21.77
N ASN A 40 -7.27 -8.37 -22.54
CA ASN A 40 -6.54 -8.47 -23.81
C ASN A 40 -5.02 -8.39 -23.64
N CYS A 41 -4.52 -7.89 -22.51
CA CYS A 41 -3.08 -7.86 -22.27
C CYS A 41 -2.54 -9.27 -22.04
N GLU A 42 -1.24 -9.43 -22.27
CA GLU A 42 -0.57 -10.71 -22.07
C GLU A 42 -0.40 -11.00 -20.58
N ARG A 43 0.19 -10.04 -19.85
CA ARG A 43 0.25 -10.04 -18.39
C ARG A 43 0.09 -8.63 -17.84
N PHE A 44 -0.15 -8.56 -16.54
CA PHE A 44 -0.23 -7.31 -15.78
C PHE A 44 0.43 -7.46 -14.41
N VAL A 45 0.84 -6.34 -13.84
CA VAL A 45 1.26 -6.24 -12.44
C VAL A 45 0.10 -5.63 -11.65
N LEU A 46 -0.23 -6.22 -10.50
CA LEU A 46 -1.19 -5.64 -9.57
C LEU A 46 -0.40 -4.82 -8.55
N CYS A 47 -0.64 -3.53 -8.52
CA CYS A 47 -0.12 -2.67 -7.46
C CYS A 47 -1.24 -2.45 -6.45
N PHE A 48 -0.92 -2.63 -5.17
CA PHE A 48 -1.86 -2.37 -4.10
C PHE A 48 -1.16 -1.68 -2.94
N ASP A 49 -1.94 -0.94 -2.19
CA ASP A 49 -1.49 -0.34 -0.94
C ASP A 49 -2.70 -0.10 -0.03
N GLU A 50 -2.44 -0.16 1.27
CA GLU A 50 -3.45 -0.05 2.32
C GLU A 50 -3.29 1.27 3.07
N GLN A 51 -4.38 2.01 3.19
CA GLN A 51 -4.42 3.22 4.02
C GLN A 51 -5.69 3.24 4.88
N THR A 52 -5.63 3.97 6.00
CA THR A 52 -6.84 4.33 6.73
C THR A 52 -7.38 5.62 6.12
N ASN A 53 -8.61 5.60 5.61
CA ASN A 53 -9.21 6.80 5.01
C ASN A 53 -9.77 7.76 6.07
N ASN A 54 -10.19 8.94 5.64
CA ASN A 54 -10.79 9.98 6.52
C ASN A 54 -12.12 9.56 7.18
N GLN A 55 -12.68 8.40 6.83
CA GLN A 55 -13.84 7.79 7.48
C GLN A 55 -13.44 6.76 8.56
N ASN A 56 -12.15 6.69 8.90
CA ASN A 56 -11.56 5.67 9.78
C ASN A 56 -11.79 4.22 9.30
N LYS A 57 -11.93 4.01 7.99
CA LYS A 57 -12.05 2.68 7.38
C LYS A 57 -10.73 2.30 6.73
N LYS A 58 -10.35 1.01 6.82
CA LYS A 58 -9.22 0.50 6.05
C LYS A 58 -9.62 0.42 4.58
N GLN A 59 -8.81 1.03 3.74
CA GLN A 59 -9.04 1.17 2.32
C GLN A 59 -7.87 0.54 1.57
N LEU A 60 -8.19 -0.45 0.74
CA LEU A 60 -7.26 -1.10 -0.17
C LEU A 60 -7.51 -0.58 -1.59
N ASP A 61 -6.56 0.16 -2.13
CA ASP A 61 -6.63 0.59 -3.53
C ASP A 61 -5.85 -0.35 -4.42
N LEU A 62 -6.46 -0.72 -5.54
CA LEU A 62 -5.89 -1.62 -6.54
C LEU A 62 -5.63 -0.85 -7.84
N TYR A 63 -4.46 -1.07 -8.43
CA TYR A 63 -4.06 -0.54 -9.72
C TYR A 63 -3.51 -1.66 -10.58
N PHE A 64 -3.74 -1.56 -11.88
CA PHE A 64 -3.08 -2.41 -12.86
C PHE A 64 -1.97 -1.63 -13.55
N ARG A 65 -0.78 -2.19 -13.54
CA ARG A 65 0.35 -1.76 -14.37
C ARG A 65 0.54 -2.75 -15.51
N TYR A 66 0.38 -2.29 -16.75
CA TYR A 66 0.39 -3.14 -17.93
C TYR A 66 0.83 -2.37 -19.19
N TRP A 67 1.17 -3.10 -20.25
CA TRP A 67 1.46 -2.50 -21.55
C TRP A 67 0.16 -2.17 -22.28
N SER A 68 -0.12 -0.89 -22.49
CA SER A 68 -1.30 -0.47 -23.24
C SER A 68 -1.01 -0.48 -24.73
N SER A 69 -1.62 -1.40 -25.48
CA SER A 69 -1.54 -1.41 -26.95
C SER A 69 -2.09 -0.12 -27.58
N GLN A 70 -3.04 0.56 -26.93
CA GLN A 70 -3.59 1.83 -27.41
C GLN A 70 -2.57 2.98 -27.33
N LYS A 71 -1.76 3.02 -26.27
CA LYS A 71 -0.75 4.07 -26.07
C LYS A 71 0.63 3.68 -26.60
N GLY A 72 0.88 2.37 -26.75
CA GLY A 72 2.22 1.84 -27.01
C GLY A 72 3.19 2.12 -25.87
N LEU A 73 2.73 2.14 -24.63
CA LEU A 73 3.52 2.50 -23.44
C LEU A 73 3.06 1.68 -22.23
N VAL A 74 3.90 1.64 -21.20
CA VAL A 74 3.52 1.09 -19.89
C VAL A 74 2.63 2.11 -19.18
N VAL A 75 1.49 1.66 -18.67
CA VAL A 75 0.56 2.51 -17.93
C VAL A 75 0.16 1.86 -16.62
N THR A 76 0.05 2.68 -15.58
CA THR A 76 -0.55 2.31 -14.30
C THR A 76 -1.94 2.95 -14.22
N ARG A 77 -2.98 2.14 -14.05
CA ARG A 77 -4.38 2.57 -14.11
C ARG A 77 -5.11 2.14 -12.85
N TYR A 78 -5.91 3.05 -12.29
CA TYR A 78 -6.75 2.74 -11.14
C TYR A 78 -7.80 1.70 -11.52
N TYR A 79 -7.86 0.60 -10.76
CA TYR A 79 -8.84 -0.45 -10.96
C TYR A 79 -10.05 -0.24 -10.05
N ARG A 80 -9.84 -0.31 -8.74
CA ARG A 80 -10.90 -0.14 -7.74
C ARG A 80 -10.33 0.03 -6.34
N THR A 81 -11.19 0.54 -5.48
CA THR A 81 -11.04 0.58 -4.04
C THR A 81 -11.92 -0.50 -3.40
N ILE A 82 -11.39 -1.13 -2.36
CA ILE A 82 -12.08 -2.08 -1.49
C ILE A 82 -11.99 -1.55 -0.06
N LEU A 83 -13.10 -1.53 0.67
CA LEU A 83 -13.11 -1.23 2.10
C LEU A 83 -12.94 -2.55 2.86
N LEU A 84 -12.04 -2.57 3.83
CA LEU A 84 -11.75 -3.70 4.70
C LEU A 84 -12.09 -3.30 6.14
N ASP A 85 -12.66 -4.21 6.92
CA ASP A 85 -12.85 -4.00 8.37
C ASP A 85 -11.56 -4.32 9.14
N HIS A 86 -10.86 -5.38 8.72
CA HIS A 86 -9.57 -5.79 9.25
C HIS A 86 -8.52 -5.98 8.16
N ALA A 87 -7.30 -5.49 8.42
CA ALA A 87 -6.13 -5.58 7.55
C ALA A 87 -5.37 -6.91 7.69
N GLN A 88 -6.07 -8.03 7.79
CA GLN A 88 -5.45 -9.34 7.83
C GLN A 88 -5.17 -9.84 6.41
N ALA A 89 -4.10 -10.62 6.23
CA ALA A 89 -3.66 -11.06 4.90
C ALA A 89 -4.74 -11.85 4.14
N ASN A 90 -5.50 -12.72 4.83
CA ASN A 90 -6.61 -13.47 4.25
C ASN A 90 -7.72 -12.54 3.73
N VAL A 91 -8.08 -11.50 4.50
CA VAL A 91 -9.13 -10.54 4.11
C VAL A 91 -8.71 -9.74 2.88
N VAL A 92 -7.45 -9.32 2.80
CA VAL A 92 -6.89 -8.65 1.63
C VAL A 92 -6.92 -9.57 0.40
N VAL A 93 -6.48 -10.82 0.55
CA VAL A 93 -6.48 -11.82 -0.54
C VAL A 93 -7.91 -12.10 -1.02
N ASP A 94 -8.86 -12.29 -0.12
CA ASP A 94 -10.26 -12.52 -0.46
C ASP A 94 -10.87 -11.32 -1.18
N GLY A 95 -10.52 -10.09 -0.77
CA GLY A 95 -10.89 -8.86 -1.47
C GLY A 95 -10.35 -8.81 -2.91
N ILE A 96 -9.05 -9.09 -3.10
CA ILE A 96 -8.41 -9.09 -4.42
C ILE A 96 -9.00 -10.18 -5.32
N LEU A 97 -9.06 -11.43 -4.84
CA LEU A 97 -9.58 -12.56 -5.60
C LEU A 97 -11.09 -12.45 -5.84
N GLY A 98 -11.84 -11.90 -4.89
CA GLY A 98 -13.23 -11.54 -5.05
C GLY A 98 -13.43 -10.56 -6.19
N ALA A 99 -12.65 -9.47 -6.22
CA ALA A 99 -12.68 -8.51 -7.33
C ALA A 99 -12.33 -9.15 -8.67
N PHE A 100 -11.28 -9.98 -8.73
CA PHE A 100 -10.89 -10.66 -9.97
C PHE A 100 -12.00 -11.59 -10.47
N ARG A 101 -12.65 -12.35 -9.59
CA ARG A 101 -13.79 -13.21 -9.95
C ARG A 101 -14.96 -12.40 -10.48
N THR A 102 -15.35 -11.33 -9.80
CA THR A 102 -16.48 -10.47 -10.20
C THR A 102 -16.26 -9.87 -11.59
N ASP A 103 -15.05 -9.38 -11.86
CA ASP A 103 -14.75 -8.70 -13.12
C ASP A 103 -14.21 -9.66 -14.20
N GLY A 104 -14.08 -10.96 -13.89
CA GLY A 104 -13.62 -12.02 -14.79
C GLY A 104 -12.16 -11.88 -15.19
N ILE A 105 -11.30 -11.40 -14.29
CA ILE A 105 -9.87 -11.23 -14.50
C ILE A 105 -9.16 -12.55 -14.27
N ASP A 106 -8.38 -12.97 -15.27
CA ASP A 106 -7.60 -14.19 -15.21
C ASP A 106 -6.33 -13.98 -14.35
N ILE A 107 -6.30 -14.63 -13.18
CA ILE A 107 -5.17 -14.56 -12.26
C ILE A 107 -3.89 -15.16 -12.87
N SER A 108 -3.97 -16.07 -13.84
CA SER A 108 -2.80 -16.66 -14.48
C SER A 108 -1.97 -15.65 -15.28
N LYS A 109 -2.58 -14.51 -15.63
CA LYS A 109 -1.93 -13.36 -16.28
C LYS A 109 -1.26 -12.39 -15.29
N LEU A 110 -1.42 -12.58 -13.99
CA LEU A 110 -0.73 -11.76 -13.00
C LEU A 110 0.77 -12.07 -13.03
N LEU A 111 1.60 -11.09 -13.39
CA LEU A 111 3.05 -11.26 -13.45
C LEU A 111 3.69 -11.09 -12.07
N MET A 112 3.26 -10.06 -11.33
CA MET A 112 3.89 -9.64 -10.08
C MET A 112 2.92 -8.83 -9.22
N LEU A 113 3.14 -8.83 -7.91
CA LEU A 113 2.53 -7.87 -6.99
C LEU A 113 3.52 -6.75 -6.68
N SER A 114 3.13 -5.50 -6.91
CA SER A 114 3.87 -4.33 -6.39
C SER A 114 3.38 -4.03 -4.98
N ARG A 115 4.24 -4.26 -3.99
CA ARG A 115 3.93 -4.17 -2.55
C ARG A 115 5.12 -3.64 -1.73
N ASP A 116 4.81 -2.91 -0.66
CA ASP A 116 5.73 -2.41 0.37
C ASP A 116 6.12 -3.50 1.38
N ASN A 117 7.02 -3.21 2.33
CA ASN A 117 7.71 -4.25 3.13
C ASN A 117 7.01 -4.97 4.32
N PRO A 118 5.82 -4.59 4.81
CA PRO A 118 5.16 -5.28 5.92
C PRO A 118 5.01 -6.79 5.74
N ASN A 119 5.06 -7.51 6.86
CA ASN A 119 4.91 -8.97 6.88
C ASN A 119 3.54 -9.43 6.35
N VAL A 120 2.47 -8.67 6.61
CA VAL A 120 1.12 -8.94 6.07
C VAL A 120 1.17 -9.05 4.55
N ASN A 121 1.83 -8.10 3.88
CA ASN A 121 1.91 -8.09 2.42
C ASN A 121 2.78 -9.21 1.86
N LYS A 122 3.74 -9.75 2.63
CA LYS A 122 4.52 -10.93 2.23
C LYS A 122 3.64 -12.17 2.28
N THR A 123 2.78 -12.25 3.30
CA THR A 123 1.78 -13.32 3.40
C THR A 123 0.74 -13.23 2.28
N VAL A 124 0.27 -12.02 1.93
CA VAL A 124 -0.62 -11.80 0.76
C VAL A 124 0.03 -12.32 -0.53
N GLU A 125 1.29 -11.97 -0.77
CA GLU A 125 2.03 -12.45 -1.95
C GLU A 125 2.13 -13.97 -1.98
N LYS A 126 2.49 -14.60 -0.85
CA LYS A 126 2.55 -16.05 -0.75
C LYS A 126 1.19 -16.70 -1.07
N MET A 127 0.11 -16.22 -0.46
CA MET A 127 -1.23 -16.76 -0.65
C MET A 127 -1.74 -16.60 -2.09
N ILE A 128 -1.47 -15.45 -2.73
CA ILE A 128 -1.79 -15.24 -4.14
C ILE A 128 -0.95 -16.17 -5.02
N ASN A 129 0.34 -16.33 -4.73
CA ASN A 129 1.19 -17.27 -5.47
C ASN A 129 0.69 -18.72 -5.34
N ASP A 130 0.25 -19.13 -4.15
CA ASP A 130 -0.35 -20.45 -3.92
C ASP A 130 -1.65 -20.63 -4.71
N ALA A 131 -2.47 -19.57 -4.83
CA ALA A 131 -3.66 -19.58 -5.69
C ALA A 131 -3.31 -19.67 -7.18
N MET A 132 -2.26 -18.98 -7.63
CA MET A 132 -1.76 -19.05 -9.00
C MET A 132 -1.20 -20.44 -9.36
N LYS A 133 -0.51 -21.10 -8.42
CA LYS A 133 0.02 -22.46 -8.61
C LYS A 133 -1.09 -23.47 -8.91
N LYS A 134 -2.29 -23.28 -8.35
CA LYS A 134 -3.47 -24.12 -8.64
C LYS A 134 -3.93 -24.01 -10.10
N VAL A 135 -3.57 -22.95 -10.80
CA VAL A 135 -3.85 -22.74 -12.24
C VAL A 135 -2.59 -22.82 -13.10
N ASN A 136 -1.53 -23.48 -12.62
CA ASN A 136 -0.25 -23.67 -13.32
C ASN A 136 0.44 -22.34 -13.73
N ALA A 137 0.29 -21.31 -12.88
CA ALA A 137 0.98 -20.03 -13.00
C ALA A 137 1.78 -19.72 -11.73
N GLU A 138 2.71 -18.78 -11.81
CA GLU A 138 3.55 -18.37 -10.68
C GLU A 138 3.96 -16.89 -10.81
N LEU A 139 4.05 -16.19 -9.68
CA LEU A 139 4.54 -14.82 -9.62
C LEU A 139 6.03 -14.75 -9.91
N LEU A 140 6.44 -13.70 -10.63
CA LEU A 140 7.85 -13.33 -10.75
C LEU A 140 8.32 -12.70 -9.44
N ASN A 141 9.35 -13.28 -8.83
CA ASN A 141 9.96 -12.73 -7.62
C ASN A 141 11.24 -11.95 -7.97
N ILE A 142 11.20 -10.63 -7.81
CA ILE A 142 12.37 -9.74 -7.97
C ILE A 142 12.92 -9.22 -6.64
N GLY A 143 12.36 -9.65 -5.52
CA GLY A 143 12.60 -9.10 -4.20
C GLY A 143 11.58 -8.03 -3.79
N THR A 144 11.93 -7.30 -2.75
CA THR A 144 11.09 -6.28 -2.12
C THR A 144 11.19 -4.92 -2.80
N CYS A 145 10.31 -3.97 -2.41
CA CYS A 145 10.37 -2.60 -2.92
C CYS A 145 11.71 -1.93 -2.53
N ASN A 146 12.53 -1.63 -3.53
CA ASN A 146 13.87 -1.07 -3.34
C ASN A 146 13.83 0.34 -2.72
N LEU A 147 12.81 1.15 -3.02
CA LEU A 147 12.63 2.46 -2.39
C LEU A 147 12.48 2.37 -0.87
N HIS A 148 11.78 1.34 -0.38
CA HIS A 148 11.64 1.10 1.06
C HIS A 148 12.94 0.61 1.68
N VAL A 149 13.73 -0.19 0.95
CA VAL A 149 15.08 -0.61 1.40
C VAL A 149 15.98 0.61 1.59
N ILE A 150 15.99 1.51 0.61
CA ILE A 150 16.76 2.76 0.66
C ILE A 150 16.27 3.64 1.82
N HIS A 151 14.96 3.87 1.91
CA HIS A 151 14.34 4.62 3.01
C HIS A 151 14.77 4.08 4.38
N ASN A 152 14.67 2.76 4.59
CA ASN A 152 14.98 2.14 5.87
C ASN A 152 16.49 2.21 6.17
N GLY A 153 17.35 2.12 5.15
CA GLY A 153 18.79 2.27 5.31
C GLY A 153 19.16 3.65 5.85
N PHE A 154 18.67 4.70 5.20
CA PHE A 154 18.93 6.06 5.67
C PHE A 154 18.30 6.38 7.02
N LYS A 155 17.07 5.91 7.27
CA LYS A 155 16.41 6.02 8.57
C LYS A 155 17.24 5.37 9.69
N ALA A 156 17.77 4.17 9.43
CA ALA A 156 18.66 3.49 10.38
C ALA A 156 19.89 4.35 10.70
N GLY A 157 20.47 4.99 9.68
CA GLY A 157 21.54 5.97 9.85
C GLY A 157 21.18 7.10 10.81
N THR A 158 20.08 7.82 10.58
CA THR A 158 19.74 8.97 11.45
C THR A 158 19.30 8.60 12.85
N THR A 159 18.78 7.39 13.05
CA THR A 159 18.46 6.89 14.39
C THR A 159 19.68 6.43 15.18
N GLU A 160 20.84 6.28 14.54
CA GLU A 160 22.09 5.86 15.20
C GLU A 160 22.67 6.97 16.10
N THR A 161 22.24 8.23 15.88
CA THR A 161 22.79 9.40 16.58
C THR A 161 21.69 10.15 17.33
N ASN A 162 22.10 10.92 18.34
CA ASN A 162 21.19 11.78 19.10
C ASN A 162 21.00 13.16 18.45
N TRP A 163 21.21 13.29 17.13
CA TRP A 163 21.07 14.58 16.44
C TRP A 163 19.61 15.06 16.36
N HIS A 164 18.65 14.14 16.53
CA HIS A 164 17.21 14.44 16.57
C HIS A 164 16.70 15.31 15.40
N VAL A 165 17.35 15.22 14.23
CA VAL A 165 17.08 16.09 13.06
C VAL A 165 15.63 15.99 12.59
N GLU A 166 15.06 14.78 12.62
CA GLU A 166 13.65 14.53 12.30
C GLU A 166 12.71 15.30 13.24
N ASN A 167 12.96 15.20 14.55
CA ASN A 167 12.18 15.89 15.57
C ASN A 167 12.32 17.41 15.43
N PHE A 168 13.52 17.90 15.14
CA PHE A 168 13.74 19.33 14.89
C PHE A 168 12.91 19.85 13.71
N CYS A 169 12.94 19.16 12.55
CA CYS A 169 12.15 19.52 11.38
C CYS A 169 10.63 19.44 11.64
N MET A 170 10.18 18.38 12.32
CA MET A 170 8.77 18.22 12.71
C MET A 170 8.32 19.30 13.70
N ASN A 171 9.19 19.70 14.65
CA ASN A 171 8.91 20.73 15.63
C ASN A 171 8.79 22.11 14.98
N ILE A 172 9.71 22.46 14.06
CA ILE A 172 9.60 23.69 13.25
C ILE A 172 8.27 23.67 12.50
N TRP A 173 8.01 22.63 11.70
CA TRP A 173 6.76 22.55 10.95
C TRP A 173 5.52 22.65 11.85
N SER A 174 5.46 21.87 12.94
CA SER A 174 4.34 21.86 13.88
C SER A 174 4.15 23.21 14.57
N TRP A 175 5.23 23.96 14.84
CA TRP A 175 5.17 25.27 15.48
C TRP A 175 4.39 26.28 14.65
N PHE A 176 4.68 26.30 13.34
CA PHE A 176 4.09 27.27 12.41
C PHE A 176 2.75 26.80 11.85
N GLN A 177 2.59 25.52 11.53
CA GLN A 177 1.37 25.02 10.84
C GLN A 177 0.13 25.05 11.69
N LYS A 178 0.30 24.94 13.01
CA LYS A 178 -0.81 25.05 13.96
C LYS A 178 -1.24 26.49 14.22
N SER A 179 -0.61 27.49 13.60
CA SER A 179 -0.92 28.90 13.83
C SER A 179 -0.68 29.77 12.59
N PRO A 180 -1.76 30.20 11.90
CA PRO A 180 -1.66 31.15 10.79
C PRO A 180 -0.95 32.45 11.17
N ALA A 181 -1.12 32.92 12.41
CA ALA A 181 -0.44 34.12 12.91
C ALA A 181 1.08 33.95 12.93
N ARG A 182 1.58 32.79 13.36
CA ARG A 182 3.04 32.52 13.38
C ARG A 182 3.65 32.42 12.00
N GLN A 183 2.88 31.92 11.02
CA GLN A 183 3.32 31.88 9.63
C GLN A 183 3.45 33.30 9.07
N GLU A 184 2.43 34.14 9.24
CA GLU A 184 2.46 35.55 8.81
C GLU A 184 3.60 36.32 9.45
N ASP A 185 3.79 36.16 10.76
CA ASP A 185 4.94 36.74 11.48
C ASP A 185 6.28 36.33 10.86
N PHE A 186 6.44 35.05 10.55
CA PHE A 186 7.64 34.53 9.89
C PHE A 186 7.80 35.10 8.48
N GLU A 187 6.73 35.22 7.70
CA GLU A 187 6.74 35.81 6.36
C GLU A 187 7.14 37.29 6.37
N ASN A 188 6.70 38.06 7.36
CA ASN A 188 7.09 39.46 7.52
C ASN A 188 8.59 39.57 7.82
N ILE A 189 9.15 38.70 8.66
CA ILE A 189 10.59 38.67 8.90
C ILE A 189 11.34 38.29 7.61
N VAL A 190 10.83 37.34 6.82
CA VAL A 190 11.42 37.02 5.50
C VAL A 190 11.43 38.26 4.59
N ASP A 191 10.33 39.01 4.54
CA ASP A 191 10.22 40.22 3.71
C ASP A 191 11.12 41.36 4.21
N GLU A 192 11.23 41.55 5.53
CA GLU A 192 12.10 42.55 6.16
C GLU A 192 13.58 42.26 5.93
N LEU A 193 13.95 40.97 5.93
CA LEU A 193 15.30 40.53 5.58
C LEU A 193 15.58 40.66 4.06
N ASN A 194 14.55 40.94 3.25
CA ASN A 194 14.61 41.21 1.81
C ASN A 194 15.32 40.09 1.02
N GLU A 195 15.14 38.84 1.45
CA GLU A 195 15.69 37.67 0.78
C GLU A 195 14.61 36.95 -0.04
N ALA A 196 14.95 36.47 -1.24
CA ALA A 196 14.05 35.70 -2.11
C ALA A 196 13.84 34.26 -1.59
N ILE A 197 13.46 34.13 -0.32
CA ILE A 197 13.30 32.86 0.39
C ILE A 197 11.85 32.41 0.31
N LYS A 198 11.68 31.11 0.04
CA LYS A 198 10.38 30.46 0.06
C LYS A 198 9.80 30.57 1.47
N LYS A 199 8.60 31.12 1.59
CA LYS A 199 7.91 31.38 2.87
C LYS A 199 7.33 30.12 3.55
N THR A 200 7.07 29.07 2.78
CA THR A 200 6.52 27.81 3.30
C THR A 200 7.56 26.94 3.97
N ILE A 201 7.13 26.38 5.10
CA ILE A 201 7.83 25.38 5.87
C ILE A 201 7.29 24.01 5.47
N LEU A 202 8.18 23.14 5.00
CA LEU A 202 7.83 21.83 4.48
C LEU A 202 7.54 20.83 5.61
N TYR A 203 6.52 19.99 5.42
CA TYR A 203 6.23 18.88 6.32
C TYR A 203 7.21 17.73 6.09
N PHE A 204 7.72 17.14 7.17
CA PHE A 204 8.39 15.86 7.13
C PHE A 204 7.48 14.75 7.66
N SER A 205 7.27 13.71 6.86
CA SER A 205 6.60 12.48 7.29
C SER A 205 7.65 11.41 7.58
N SER A 206 7.59 10.83 8.78
CA SER A 206 8.49 9.74 9.21
C SER A 206 8.32 8.44 8.41
N THR A 207 7.26 8.34 7.59
CA THR A 207 7.03 7.24 6.64
C THR A 207 7.60 7.53 5.25
N ARG A 208 8.12 8.75 4.97
CA ARG A 208 8.75 9.13 3.69
C ARG A 208 10.10 9.84 3.86
N TRP A 209 11.04 9.16 4.51
CA TRP A 209 12.40 9.60 4.85
C TRP A 209 13.21 10.18 3.69
N VAL A 210 13.09 9.66 2.47
CA VAL A 210 13.80 10.23 1.28
C VAL A 210 13.42 11.69 1.01
N LEU A 211 12.25 12.15 1.50
CA LEU A 211 11.85 13.56 1.44
C LEU A 211 12.50 14.43 2.53
N LEU A 212 13.11 13.83 3.57
CA LEU A 212 13.76 14.56 4.66
C LEU A 212 14.85 15.48 4.14
N GLY A 213 15.66 15.03 3.17
CA GLY A 213 16.71 15.86 2.57
C GLY A 213 16.17 17.18 2.02
N LYS A 214 15.04 17.14 1.29
CA LYS A 214 14.38 18.35 0.78
C LYS A 214 13.86 19.26 1.91
N VAL A 215 13.38 18.67 3.00
CA VAL A 215 12.93 19.42 4.18
C VAL A 215 14.13 20.07 4.88
N ILE A 216 15.21 19.34 5.08
CA ILE A 216 16.46 19.84 5.68
C ILE A 216 17.04 20.97 4.82
N ASP A 217 17.18 20.79 3.51
CA ASP A 217 17.68 21.83 2.61
C ASP A 217 16.85 23.11 2.71
N GLN A 218 15.53 22.96 2.81
CA GLN A 218 14.63 24.10 2.98
C GLN A 218 14.80 24.77 4.34
N VAL A 219 14.93 23.98 5.41
CA VAL A 219 15.18 24.48 6.77
C VAL A 219 16.51 25.20 6.85
N LEU A 220 17.57 24.68 6.22
CA LEU A 220 18.89 25.30 6.17
C LEU A 220 18.86 26.65 5.45
N LYS A 221 18.16 26.73 4.31
CA LYS A 221 17.95 28.01 3.60
C LYS A 221 17.22 29.05 4.44
N GLN A 222 16.28 28.60 5.28
CA GLN A 222 15.49 29.45 6.18
C GLN A 222 16.14 29.64 7.57
N TYR A 223 17.31 29.06 7.84
CA TYR A 223 17.80 28.91 9.20
C TYR A 223 18.07 30.24 9.90
N HIS A 224 18.65 31.21 9.19
CA HIS A 224 18.89 32.54 9.74
C HIS A 224 17.56 33.26 10.07
N VAL A 225 16.53 33.11 9.23
CA VAL A 225 15.18 33.62 9.51
C VAL A 225 14.57 32.95 10.74
N PHE A 226 14.75 31.64 10.90
CA PHE A 226 14.30 30.94 12.11
C PHE A 226 15.01 31.45 13.36
N ARG A 227 16.31 31.74 13.29
CA ARG A 227 17.03 32.35 14.43
C ARG A 227 16.44 33.70 14.78
N GLU A 228 16.21 34.56 13.80
CA GLU A 228 15.60 35.88 14.02
C GLU A 228 14.19 35.73 14.63
N TYR A 229 13.37 34.85 14.06
CA TYR A 229 12.03 34.58 14.54
C TYR A 229 12.01 34.08 16.00
N PHE A 230 12.78 33.03 16.31
CA PHE A 230 12.70 32.36 17.62
C PHE A 230 13.49 33.07 18.72
N LEU A 231 14.60 33.71 18.38
CA LEU A 231 15.52 34.29 19.37
C LEU A 231 15.34 35.79 19.56
N VAL A 232 14.72 36.50 18.61
CA VAL A 232 14.56 37.95 18.66
C VAL A 232 13.08 38.34 18.65
N TYR A 233 12.35 37.92 17.61
CA TYR A 233 10.95 38.31 17.42
C TYR A 233 10.01 37.71 18.46
N LEU A 234 10.02 36.38 18.63
CA LEU A 234 9.07 35.67 19.49
C LEU A 234 9.14 36.09 20.98
N PRO A 235 10.32 36.29 21.59
CA PRO A 235 10.44 36.82 22.95
C PRO A 235 9.83 38.23 23.14
N SER A 236 9.68 39.00 22.06
CA SER A 236 9.24 40.41 22.10
C SER A 236 7.72 40.61 22.00
N LYS A 237 6.92 39.55 21.70
CA LYS A 237 5.48 39.67 21.45
C LYS A 237 4.62 38.68 22.24
N GLN A 238 4.00 39.13 23.33
CA GLN A 238 2.76 38.56 23.89
C GLN A 238 1.55 39.43 23.48
N GLN A 239 0.70 38.97 22.53
CA GLN A 239 -0.78 39.11 22.44
C GLN A 239 -1.34 38.88 21.02
N LYS A 240 -2.65 38.59 20.96
CA LYS A 240 -3.44 37.75 20.03
C LYS A 240 -3.92 38.37 18.67
N GLN A 241 -4.10 37.45 17.69
CA GLN A 241 -5.22 37.25 16.72
C GLN A 241 -5.20 37.74 15.24
N ILE A 242 -4.89 36.79 14.32
CA ILE A 242 -5.63 36.25 13.13
C ILE A 242 -6.11 37.20 11.97
N GLN A 243 -5.68 37.02 10.68
CA GLN A 243 -6.35 36.27 9.56
C GLN A 243 -5.86 36.54 8.08
N ASN A 244 -5.56 35.44 7.33
CA ASN A 244 -5.86 35.09 5.90
C ASN A 244 -5.03 35.49 4.63
N ASN A 245 -4.19 34.55 4.13
CA ASN A 245 -4.38 33.58 2.98
C ASN A 245 -3.84 33.79 1.51
N SER A 246 -3.06 32.77 1.07
CA SER A 246 -2.95 32.11 -0.28
C SER A 246 -1.95 32.66 -1.35
N ARG A 247 -1.18 31.89 -2.16
CA ARG A 247 -1.03 30.44 -2.43
C ARG A 247 0.21 30.13 -3.33
N TYR A 248 0.57 28.84 -3.43
CA TYR A 248 1.75 28.17 -4.00
C TYR A 248 1.57 27.51 -5.38
N ASP A 249 2.69 27.14 -6.06
CA ASP A 249 2.83 25.83 -6.75
C ASP A 249 4.27 25.38 -7.19
N ASN A 250 4.44 24.04 -7.25
CA ASN A 250 5.33 23.16 -8.09
C ASN A 250 6.58 22.44 -7.49
N ILE A 251 6.57 21.08 -7.52
CA ILE A 251 7.67 20.12 -7.90
C ILE A 251 7.05 18.75 -8.31
N LYS A 252 7.55 18.07 -9.37
CA LYS A 252 7.18 16.71 -9.84
C LYS A 252 8.38 15.76 -10.01
N GLU A 253 8.15 14.45 -9.81
CA GLU A 253 9.04 13.30 -10.08
C GLU A 253 8.97 12.81 -11.55
N LYS A 254 9.98 12.04 -12.02
CA LYS A 254 10.03 11.50 -13.39
C LYS A 254 9.08 10.30 -13.55
N GLU A 255 8.11 10.41 -14.44
CA GLU A 255 7.11 9.39 -14.77
C GLU A 255 7.63 8.48 -15.94
N GLY A 256 7.89 7.18 -15.70
CA GLY A 256 8.29 6.19 -16.74
C GLY A 256 8.85 4.85 -16.21
N PRO A 257 8.93 3.76 -17.00
CA PRO A 257 9.55 2.50 -16.56
C PRO A 257 11.09 2.60 -16.51
N LEU A 258 11.70 2.38 -15.33
CA LEU A 258 13.15 2.51 -15.13
C LEU A 258 13.85 1.18 -14.79
N VAL A 259 13.17 0.05 -14.99
CA VAL A 259 13.65 -1.27 -14.55
C VAL A 259 15.00 -1.67 -15.17
N HIS A 260 15.34 -1.14 -16.34
CA HIS A 260 16.61 -1.37 -17.04
C HIS A 260 17.82 -0.70 -16.36
N LEU A 261 17.61 0.40 -15.61
CA LEU A 261 18.65 1.11 -14.86
C LEU A 261 18.71 0.69 -13.40
N LEU A 262 17.62 0.08 -12.90
CA LEU A 262 17.44 -0.17 -11.47
C LEU A 262 18.62 -0.90 -10.82
N TYR A 263 19.15 -1.94 -11.44
CA TYR A 263 20.25 -2.70 -10.85
C TYR A 263 21.55 -1.88 -10.74
N ASP A 264 21.87 -1.12 -11.80
CA ASP A 264 23.05 -0.26 -11.85
C ASP A 264 22.95 0.89 -10.85
N GLU A 265 21.80 1.56 -10.77
CA GLU A 265 21.52 2.62 -9.80
C GLU A 265 21.63 2.14 -8.35
N LEU A 266 21.20 0.90 -8.04
CA LEU A 266 21.36 0.33 -6.70
C LEU A 266 22.84 0.01 -6.39
N CYS A 267 23.61 -0.45 -7.38
CA CYS A 267 25.04 -0.66 -7.25
C CYS A 267 25.77 0.66 -7.00
N ASP A 268 25.44 1.70 -7.77
CA ASP A 268 26.08 3.02 -7.69
C ASP A 268 25.71 3.74 -6.39
N LEU A 269 24.45 3.64 -5.95
CA LEU A 269 24.03 4.14 -4.63
C LEU A 269 24.85 3.49 -3.51
N TYR A 270 24.92 2.16 -3.49
CA TYR A 270 25.63 1.46 -2.42
C TYR A 270 27.14 1.73 -2.48
N ARG A 271 27.73 1.77 -3.68
CA ARG A 271 29.14 2.15 -3.87
C ARG A 271 29.40 3.57 -3.38
N THR A 272 28.50 4.52 -3.67
CA THR A 272 28.60 5.90 -3.20
C THR A 272 28.61 5.95 -1.68
N VAL A 273 27.68 5.25 -1.02
CA VAL A 273 27.66 5.15 0.45
C VAL A 273 28.98 4.58 0.99
N LEU A 274 29.51 3.52 0.39
CA LEU A 274 30.78 2.93 0.81
C LEU A 274 31.96 3.90 0.62
N LEU A 275 32.04 4.58 -0.53
CA LEU A 275 33.10 5.56 -0.84
C LEU A 275 33.06 6.81 0.07
N SER A 276 31.93 7.09 0.72
CA SER A 276 31.85 8.18 1.69
C SER A 276 32.71 7.96 2.94
N PHE A 277 33.08 6.71 3.26
CA PHE A 277 33.84 6.37 4.46
C PHE A 277 34.91 5.29 4.29
N LEU A 278 35.03 4.64 3.12
CA LEU A 278 36.08 3.68 2.78
C LEU A 278 37.04 4.22 1.72
N SER A 279 38.25 3.66 1.70
CA SER A 279 39.24 4.03 0.69
C SER A 279 38.81 3.57 -0.72
N PRO A 280 39.05 4.37 -1.77
CA PRO A 280 38.76 3.98 -3.15
C PRO A 280 39.45 2.68 -3.57
N GLU A 281 40.64 2.39 -3.03
CA GLU A 281 41.40 1.17 -3.31
C GLU A 281 40.70 -0.09 -2.76
N HIS A 282 40.02 0.03 -1.61
CA HIS A 282 39.31 -1.09 -0.99
C HIS A 282 37.97 -1.37 -1.67
N VAL A 283 37.26 -0.32 -2.11
CA VAL A 283 35.99 -0.47 -2.83
C VAL A 283 36.22 -0.87 -4.29
N GLY A 284 37.21 -0.26 -4.94
CA GLY A 284 37.61 -0.54 -6.31
C GLY A 284 36.49 -0.40 -7.34
N SER A 285 36.61 -1.13 -8.45
CA SER A 285 35.59 -1.26 -9.49
C SER A 285 34.57 -2.39 -9.21
N THR A 286 34.46 -2.81 -7.94
CA THR A 286 33.56 -3.89 -7.52
C THR A 286 32.12 -3.58 -7.93
N TYR A 287 31.39 -4.57 -8.43
CA TYR A 287 30.06 -4.41 -9.02
C TYR A 287 29.13 -5.58 -8.67
N GLY A 288 27.84 -5.30 -8.55
CA GLY A 288 26.82 -6.31 -8.28
C GLY A 288 26.97 -6.97 -6.90
N GLY A 289 26.73 -8.28 -6.84
CA GLY A 289 26.76 -9.04 -5.59
C GLY A 289 28.07 -8.93 -4.80
N ALA A 290 29.20 -8.75 -5.48
CA ALA A 290 30.52 -8.60 -4.84
C ALA A 290 30.63 -7.34 -3.97
N LEU A 291 29.81 -6.29 -4.23
CA LEU A 291 29.76 -5.11 -3.36
C LEU A 291 29.29 -5.49 -1.95
N LEU A 292 28.40 -6.49 -1.84
CA LEU A 292 27.89 -6.97 -0.55
C LEU A 292 28.95 -7.73 0.24
N ASP A 293 29.99 -8.23 -0.41
CA ASP A 293 31.06 -9.01 0.23
C ASP A 293 32.16 -8.11 0.82
N ILE A 294 32.14 -6.81 0.52
CA ILE A 294 33.05 -5.83 1.11
C ILE A 294 32.84 -5.79 2.63
N ASP A 295 33.93 -6.02 3.37
CA ASP A 295 33.98 -5.75 4.80
C ASP A 295 34.31 -4.28 5.01
N PHE A 296 33.28 -3.52 5.39
CA PHE A 296 33.38 -2.09 5.64
C PHE A 296 33.73 -1.75 7.10
N LYS A 297 33.86 -2.73 7.99
CA LYS A 297 34.19 -2.52 9.41
C LYS A 297 35.69 -2.54 9.69
N LEU A 298 36.51 -2.89 8.69
CA LEU A 298 37.97 -2.88 8.78
C LEU A 298 38.50 -1.45 8.93
N ALA A 299 39.06 -1.14 10.11
CA ALA A 299 39.49 0.21 10.46
C ALA A 299 40.60 0.73 9.52
N GLU A 300 41.49 -0.14 9.08
CA GLU A 300 42.60 0.15 8.16
C GLU A 300 42.16 0.45 6.72
N LYS A 301 40.92 0.10 6.38
CA LYS A 301 40.31 0.36 5.07
C LYS A 301 39.39 1.58 5.07
N GLN A 302 39.13 2.14 6.24
CA GLN A 302 38.30 3.33 6.41
C GLN A 302 39.10 4.61 6.19
N LEU A 303 38.42 5.62 5.65
CA LEU A 303 39.02 6.93 5.47
C LEU A 303 39.32 7.58 6.83
N PRO A 304 40.45 8.29 6.94
CA PRO A 304 40.69 9.18 8.06
C PRO A 304 39.58 10.22 8.17
N THR A 305 39.31 10.68 9.39
CA THR A 305 38.29 11.68 9.73
C THR A 305 38.20 12.85 8.74
N LYS A 306 39.34 13.44 8.38
CA LYS A 306 39.41 14.59 7.47
C LYS A 306 38.95 14.28 6.04
N LYS A 307 39.00 13.02 5.61
CA LYS A 307 38.64 12.56 4.26
C LYS A 307 37.21 12.00 4.17
N LEU A 308 36.50 11.85 5.29
CA LEU A 308 35.09 11.43 5.27
C LEU A 308 34.25 12.41 4.45
N GLN A 309 33.32 11.92 3.64
CA GLN A 309 32.43 12.75 2.85
C GLN A 309 31.31 13.30 3.74
N ILE A 310 31.35 14.61 4.03
CA ILE A 310 30.35 15.30 4.87
C ILE A 310 29.74 16.53 4.18
N GLY A 311 30.19 16.85 2.96
CA GLY A 311 29.83 18.06 2.23
C GLY A 311 30.66 19.29 2.65
N GLU A 312 30.81 20.24 1.72
CA GLU A 312 31.65 21.43 1.93
C GLU A 312 31.07 22.38 2.99
N GLU A 313 29.74 22.54 2.99
CA GLU A 313 29.07 23.41 3.95
C GLU A 313 29.25 22.93 5.39
N ALA A 314 29.17 21.62 5.63
CA ALA A 314 29.45 21.05 6.95
C ALA A 314 30.92 21.26 7.35
N ARG A 315 31.87 21.10 6.41
CA ARG A 315 33.30 21.37 6.69
C ARG A 315 33.53 22.82 7.10
N ARG A 316 32.87 23.77 6.43
CA ARG A 316 32.94 25.19 6.74
C ARG A 316 32.44 25.47 8.16
N LEU A 317 31.29 24.89 8.54
CA LEU A 317 30.72 25.07 9.87
C LEU A 317 31.55 24.44 11.00
N LEU A 318 32.27 23.35 10.72
CA LEU A 318 33.11 22.68 11.72
C LEU A 318 34.38 23.48 12.09
N VAL A 319 34.76 24.49 11.32
CA VAL A 319 35.92 25.35 11.63
C VAL A 319 35.73 26.06 12.96
N ASP A 320 34.50 26.46 13.27
CA ASP A 320 34.14 27.23 14.48
C ASP A 320 33.67 26.35 15.65
N VAL A 321 33.78 25.02 15.52
CA VAL A 321 33.32 24.04 16.52
C VAL A 321 34.49 23.55 17.38
N SER A 322 34.24 23.24 18.64
CA SER A 322 35.27 22.74 19.56
C SER A 322 35.90 21.44 19.03
N ALA A 323 37.18 21.19 19.34
CA ALA A 323 37.87 19.98 18.90
C ALA A 323 37.19 18.69 19.43
N SER A 324 36.61 18.76 20.64
CA SER A 324 35.86 17.66 21.24
C SER A 324 34.57 17.38 20.47
N ASP A 325 33.79 18.41 20.17
CA ASP A 325 32.53 18.27 19.44
C ASP A 325 32.76 17.87 17.98
N CYS A 326 33.84 18.36 17.36
CA CYS A 326 34.27 17.88 16.05
C CYS A 326 34.57 16.37 16.06
N ALA A 327 35.30 15.88 17.07
CA ALA A 327 35.59 14.46 17.19
C ALA A 327 34.32 13.62 17.35
N THR A 328 33.37 14.07 18.18
CA THR A 328 32.06 13.45 18.35
C THR A 328 31.28 13.44 17.03
N PHE A 329 31.20 14.58 16.33
CA PHE A 329 30.51 14.69 15.04
C PHE A 329 31.04 13.67 14.03
N PHE A 330 32.36 13.53 13.91
CA PHE A 330 32.94 12.58 12.96
C PHE A 330 32.78 11.12 13.38
N HIS A 331 32.74 10.84 14.68
CA HIS A 331 32.38 9.52 15.19
C HIS A 331 30.94 9.17 14.79
N ASP A 332 30.01 10.10 15.04
CA ASP A 332 28.60 9.98 14.71
C ASP A 332 28.39 9.76 13.20
N VAL A 333 29.04 10.57 12.34
CA VAL A 333 29.01 10.39 10.88
C VAL A 333 29.45 8.99 10.46
N LYS A 334 30.52 8.46 11.07
CA LYS A 334 30.99 7.11 10.76
C LYS A 334 29.94 6.06 11.16
N MET A 335 29.31 6.22 12.33
CA MET A 335 28.24 5.33 12.79
C MET A 335 27.01 5.39 11.88
N ILE A 336 26.60 6.58 11.44
CA ILE A 336 25.54 6.77 10.44
C ILE A 336 25.86 5.97 9.17
N TYR A 337 27.06 6.15 8.60
CA TYR A 337 27.45 5.43 7.39
C TYR A 337 27.49 3.92 7.57
N HIS A 338 27.98 3.43 8.72
CA HIS A 338 27.94 2.01 9.04
C HIS A 338 26.51 1.46 9.10
N ALA A 339 25.59 2.16 9.77
CA ALA A 339 24.20 1.74 9.90
C ALA A 339 23.49 1.71 8.53
N ILE A 340 23.70 2.73 7.69
CA ILE A 340 23.18 2.76 6.32
C ILE A 340 23.77 1.58 5.52
N ALA A 341 25.09 1.41 5.54
CA ALA A 341 25.76 0.38 4.75
C ALA A 341 25.35 -1.04 5.18
N ASP A 342 25.19 -1.29 6.48
CA ASP A 342 24.76 -2.58 7.02
C ASP A 342 23.31 -2.91 6.63
N ASN A 343 22.42 -1.92 6.68
CA ASN A 343 21.02 -2.09 6.28
C ASN A 343 20.90 -2.36 4.77
N LEU A 344 21.58 -1.56 3.94
CA LEU A 344 21.62 -1.76 2.48
C LEU A 344 22.22 -3.12 2.11
N LYS A 345 23.33 -3.54 2.77
CA LYS A 345 23.97 -4.84 2.56
C LYS A 345 23.01 -6.01 2.77
N LYS A 346 22.15 -5.92 3.80
CA LYS A 346 21.21 -6.99 4.16
C LYS A 346 20.01 -7.11 3.23
N HIS A 347 19.65 -6.03 2.54
CA HIS A 347 18.34 -5.91 1.90
C HIS A 347 18.36 -5.57 0.41
N LEU A 348 19.46 -5.05 -0.14
CA LEU A 348 19.55 -4.79 -1.57
C LEU A 348 19.61 -6.10 -2.38
N PRO A 349 18.88 -6.21 -3.50
CA PRO A 349 18.84 -7.42 -4.32
C PRO A 349 20.05 -7.54 -5.27
N LEU A 350 21.27 -7.16 -4.85
CA LEU A 350 22.45 -7.17 -5.74
C LEU A 350 22.89 -8.58 -6.16
N LYS A 351 22.40 -9.63 -5.48
CA LYS A 351 22.57 -11.04 -5.89
C LYS A 351 21.55 -11.50 -6.94
N ASN A 352 20.55 -10.69 -7.27
CA ASN A 352 19.51 -11.04 -8.23
C ASN A 352 20.04 -10.89 -9.66
N THR A 353 20.37 -12.03 -10.29
CA THR A 353 20.89 -12.08 -11.66
C THR A 353 19.85 -11.67 -12.70
N PHE A 354 18.57 -11.94 -12.46
CA PHE A 354 17.50 -11.50 -13.36
C PHE A 354 17.44 -9.97 -13.44
N LEU A 355 17.46 -9.27 -12.29
CA LEU A 355 17.50 -7.81 -12.26
C LEU A 355 18.75 -7.25 -12.94
N LYS A 356 19.91 -7.88 -12.69
CA LYS A 356 21.17 -7.52 -13.37
C LYS A 356 21.02 -7.63 -14.89
N ASP A 357 20.41 -8.70 -15.39
CA ASP A 357 20.27 -8.96 -16.82
C ASP A 357 19.31 -7.97 -17.52
N LEU A 358 18.50 -7.19 -16.80
CA LEU A 358 17.55 -6.24 -17.41
C LEU A 358 18.21 -5.03 -18.09
N HIS A 359 19.50 -4.77 -17.82
CA HIS A 359 20.29 -3.76 -18.53
C HIS A 359 20.35 -4.00 -20.05
N VAL A 360 20.04 -5.22 -20.51
CA VAL A 360 19.93 -5.58 -21.92
C VAL A 360 18.84 -4.79 -22.66
N LEU A 361 17.89 -4.19 -21.94
CA LEU A 361 16.87 -3.33 -22.52
C LEU A 361 17.39 -1.96 -22.93
N ASP A 362 18.52 -1.52 -22.38
CA ASP A 362 19.14 -0.25 -22.75
C ASP A 362 19.59 -0.30 -24.22
N PRO A 363 19.24 0.70 -25.07
CA PRO A 363 19.75 0.81 -26.44
C PRO A 363 21.28 0.67 -26.55
N ALA A 364 22.04 1.13 -25.54
CA ALA A 364 23.49 1.04 -25.49
C ALA A 364 24.00 -0.41 -25.29
N SER A 365 23.18 -1.30 -24.73
CA SER A 365 23.52 -2.71 -24.57
C SER A 365 23.28 -3.53 -25.84
N ARG A 366 22.48 -3.02 -26.78
CA ARG A 366 22.03 -3.73 -27.98
C ARG A 366 23.11 -4.49 -28.76
N THR A 367 24.30 -3.91 -28.91
CA THR A 367 25.38 -4.45 -29.74
C THR A 367 26.47 -5.19 -28.95
N LYS A 368 26.28 -5.40 -27.64
CA LYS A 368 27.24 -6.17 -26.82
C LYS A 368 27.14 -7.65 -27.17
N GLU A 369 28.28 -8.34 -27.17
CA GLU A 369 28.40 -9.75 -27.57
C GLU A 369 27.49 -10.69 -26.78
N ASP A 370 27.32 -10.43 -25.47
CA ASP A 370 26.56 -11.25 -24.54
C ASP A 370 25.06 -10.90 -24.46
N SER A 371 24.59 -9.87 -25.18
CA SER A 371 23.23 -9.36 -25.01
C SER A 371 22.15 -10.32 -25.50
N ALA A 372 22.41 -11.08 -26.56
CA ALA A 372 21.48 -12.11 -27.02
C ALA A 372 21.32 -13.23 -25.97
N ASP A 373 22.42 -13.67 -25.36
CA ASP A 373 22.41 -14.66 -24.27
C ASP A 373 21.72 -14.13 -23.03
N THR A 374 21.96 -12.86 -22.70
CA THR A 374 21.30 -12.16 -21.60
C THR A 374 19.79 -12.11 -21.80
N MET A 375 19.31 -11.75 -23.00
CA MET A 375 17.88 -11.75 -23.31
C MET A 375 17.25 -13.15 -23.18
N ILE A 376 17.98 -14.22 -23.54
CA ILE A 376 17.51 -15.60 -23.36
C ILE A 376 17.38 -15.94 -21.88
N ARG A 377 18.37 -15.57 -21.05
CA ARG A 377 18.30 -15.79 -19.58
C ARG A 377 17.09 -15.07 -18.99
N VAL A 378 16.85 -13.82 -19.38
CA VAL A 378 15.67 -13.04 -18.96
C VAL A 378 14.38 -13.72 -19.38
N GLY A 379 14.27 -14.17 -20.64
CA GLY A 379 13.09 -14.88 -21.13
C GLY A 379 12.81 -16.19 -20.37
N ARG A 380 13.85 -16.92 -19.96
CA ARG A 380 13.73 -18.15 -19.15
C ARG A 380 13.33 -17.88 -17.71
N ALA A 381 13.74 -16.75 -17.16
CA ALA A 381 13.48 -16.40 -15.76
C ALA A 381 12.02 -16.01 -15.50
N ILE A 382 11.27 -15.55 -16.51
CA ILE A 382 9.86 -15.18 -16.36
C ILE A 382 8.99 -16.46 -16.38
N PRO A 383 8.33 -16.83 -15.27
CA PRO A 383 7.64 -18.12 -15.17
C PRO A 383 6.56 -18.28 -16.24
N LYS A 384 6.64 -19.36 -17.03
CA LYS A 384 5.63 -19.76 -18.04
C LYS A 384 5.33 -18.69 -19.12
N LEU A 385 6.20 -17.70 -19.32
CA LEU A 385 5.96 -16.69 -20.37
C LEU A 385 6.13 -17.32 -21.76
N LEU A 386 7.19 -18.10 -21.94
CA LEU A 386 7.61 -18.60 -23.24
C LEU A 386 7.63 -20.12 -23.31
N SER A 387 7.28 -20.63 -24.49
CA SER A 387 7.49 -22.02 -24.90
C SER A 387 8.95 -22.28 -25.27
N ASN A 388 9.36 -23.55 -25.30
CA ASN A 388 10.70 -23.95 -25.73
C ASN A 388 11.03 -23.48 -27.17
N ALA A 389 10.03 -23.47 -28.05
CA ALA A 389 10.19 -22.97 -29.42
C ALA A 389 10.40 -21.45 -29.46
N GLU A 390 9.70 -20.69 -28.62
CA GLU A 390 9.94 -19.25 -28.47
C GLU A 390 11.35 -18.97 -27.94
N ILE A 391 11.82 -19.71 -26.92
CA ILE A 391 13.17 -19.55 -26.37
C ILE A 391 14.26 -19.67 -27.44
N ASN A 392 14.13 -20.62 -28.37
CA ASN A 392 15.08 -20.80 -29.46
C ASN A 392 15.02 -19.67 -30.51
N ARG A 393 13.86 -19.02 -30.66
CA ARG A 393 13.68 -17.89 -31.59
C ARG A 393 14.26 -16.57 -31.08
N ILE A 394 14.30 -16.37 -29.77
CA ILE A 394 14.80 -15.11 -29.16
C ILE A 394 16.18 -14.75 -29.66
N ARG A 395 17.11 -15.72 -29.72
CA ARG A 395 18.48 -15.44 -30.16
C ARG A 395 18.47 -14.78 -31.54
N HIS A 396 17.75 -15.37 -32.48
CA HIS A 396 17.64 -14.88 -33.85
C HIS A 396 16.96 -13.51 -33.89
N GLU A 397 15.82 -13.34 -33.21
CA GLU A 397 15.12 -12.04 -33.16
C GLU A 397 16.00 -10.94 -32.56
N PHE A 398 16.73 -11.23 -31.48
CA PHE A 398 17.60 -10.26 -30.83
C PHE A 398 18.80 -9.92 -31.71
N MET A 399 19.44 -10.89 -32.36
CA MET A 399 20.53 -10.62 -33.31
C MET A 399 20.07 -9.75 -34.48
N MET A 400 18.87 -10.02 -35.00
CA MET A 400 18.26 -9.20 -36.06
C MET A 400 17.92 -7.79 -35.56
N TYR A 401 17.54 -7.62 -34.30
CA TYR A 401 17.38 -6.31 -33.66
C TYR A 401 18.73 -5.60 -33.45
N ALA A 402 19.77 -6.34 -33.08
CA ALA A 402 21.12 -5.82 -32.89
C ALA A 402 21.76 -5.33 -34.21
N ALA A 403 21.34 -5.90 -35.34
CA ALA A 403 21.73 -5.44 -36.67
C ALA A 403 20.80 -4.36 -37.26
N GLU A 404 19.69 -4.04 -36.58
CA GLU A 404 18.70 -3.07 -37.09
C GLU A 404 19.26 -1.65 -37.13
N THR A 405 18.84 -0.87 -38.13
CA THR A 405 19.14 0.57 -38.18
C THR A 405 18.15 1.31 -37.30
N ILE A 406 18.63 1.89 -36.20
CA ILE A 406 17.82 2.61 -35.21
C ILE A 406 18.04 4.12 -35.36
N ASP A 407 16.94 4.86 -35.52
CA ASP A 407 16.97 6.32 -35.59
C ASP A 407 17.28 6.93 -34.20
N GLN A 408 18.17 7.92 -34.18
CA GLN A 408 18.56 8.60 -32.93
C GLN A 408 17.38 9.24 -32.20
N SER A 409 16.37 9.73 -32.93
CA SER A 409 15.17 10.35 -32.37
C SER A 409 14.30 9.38 -31.55
N TRP A 410 14.54 8.07 -31.65
CA TRP A 410 13.81 7.06 -30.89
C TRP A 410 14.30 6.97 -29.44
N TYR A 411 15.54 7.39 -29.16
CA TYR A 411 16.11 7.35 -27.82
C TYR A 411 16.62 8.72 -27.34
N ILE A 412 16.87 9.69 -28.23
CA ILE A 412 17.18 11.09 -27.87
C ILE A 412 15.94 11.95 -28.14
N LYS A 413 15.45 12.61 -27.10
CA LYS A 413 14.32 13.54 -27.16
C LYS A 413 14.79 14.94 -27.56
N ASN A 414 15.78 15.48 -26.85
CA ASN A 414 16.34 16.81 -27.10
C ASN A 414 17.83 16.85 -26.72
N LYS A 415 18.58 17.76 -27.34
CA LYS A 415 19.91 18.19 -26.89
C LYS A 415 19.86 19.68 -26.64
N TYR A 416 20.32 20.14 -25.48
CA TYR A 416 20.27 21.55 -25.09
C TYR A 416 21.49 21.93 -24.23
N HIS A 417 21.75 23.23 -24.14
CA HIS A 417 22.75 23.79 -23.24
C HIS A 417 22.05 24.31 -21.98
N ASP A 418 22.61 24.04 -20.79
CA ASP A 418 22.17 24.72 -19.57
C ASP A 418 22.68 26.17 -19.51
N SER A 419 22.28 26.89 -18.48
CA SER A 419 22.73 28.27 -18.22
C SER A 419 24.25 28.42 -18.10
N ASP A 420 24.94 27.31 -17.79
CA ASP A 420 26.39 27.26 -17.55
C ASP A 420 27.15 26.78 -18.80
N GLY A 421 26.45 26.55 -19.93
CA GLY A 421 27.03 26.12 -21.20
C GLY A 421 27.26 24.62 -21.33
N ASN A 422 26.87 23.79 -20.36
CA ASN A 422 27.06 22.34 -20.40
C ASN A 422 26.07 21.68 -21.36
N ASN A 423 26.56 20.68 -22.09
CA ASN A 423 25.74 19.87 -22.98
C ASN A 423 24.87 18.88 -22.20
N HIS A 424 23.56 19.01 -22.33
CA HIS A 424 22.59 18.07 -21.79
C HIS A 424 21.87 17.33 -22.91
N THR A 425 21.70 16.01 -22.73
CA THR A 425 20.87 15.18 -23.61
C THR A 425 19.67 14.68 -22.81
N GLU A 426 18.48 15.08 -23.26
CA GLU A 426 17.22 14.54 -22.76
C GLU A 426 16.90 13.27 -23.55
N TYR A 427 16.78 12.14 -22.87
CA TYR A 427 16.46 10.86 -23.49
C TYR A 427 14.94 10.62 -23.54
N GLN A 428 14.50 9.83 -24.52
CA GLN A 428 13.12 9.35 -24.58
C GLN A 428 12.85 8.33 -23.47
N GLN A 429 11.57 8.13 -23.13
CA GLN A 429 11.19 7.03 -22.24
C GLN A 429 11.51 5.69 -22.91
N ILE A 430 11.95 4.72 -22.11
CA ILE A 430 12.43 3.43 -22.63
C ILE A 430 11.31 2.63 -23.31
N ASP A 431 10.07 2.74 -22.84
CA ASP A 431 8.91 2.12 -23.46
C ASP A 431 8.51 2.80 -24.77
N TYR A 432 8.74 4.11 -24.93
CA TYR A 432 8.60 4.78 -26.22
C TYR A 432 9.61 4.23 -27.24
N TYR A 433 10.88 4.10 -26.85
CA TYR A 433 11.92 3.50 -27.68
C TYR A 433 11.52 2.08 -28.11
N TRP A 434 11.19 1.23 -27.14
CA TRP A 434 10.80 -0.15 -27.43
C TRP A 434 9.52 -0.22 -28.25
N ASN A 435 8.55 0.67 -28.05
CA ASN A 435 7.36 0.69 -28.90
C ASN A 435 7.69 0.92 -30.37
N LYS A 436 8.67 1.77 -30.70
CA LYS A 436 9.15 1.96 -32.08
C LYS A 436 9.78 0.68 -32.63
N VAL A 437 10.69 0.06 -31.87
CA VAL A 437 11.34 -1.20 -32.25
C VAL A 437 10.32 -2.32 -32.47
N LEU A 438 9.38 -2.49 -31.55
CA LEU A 438 8.38 -3.57 -31.58
C LEU A 438 7.27 -3.33 -32.60
N SER A 439 7.15 -2.11 -33.13
CA SER A 439 6.23 -1.77 -34.22
C SER A 439 6.82 -2.03 -35.61
N LEU A 440 8.09 -2.42 -35.70
CA LEU A 440 8.71 -2.79 -36.96
C LEU A 440 8.02 -4.02 -37.54
N THR A 441 7.73 -3.96 -38.84
CA THR A 441 7.09 -5.03 -39.59
C THR A 441 8.00 -5.55 -40.69
N THR A 442 7.80 -6.81 -41.07
CA THR A 442 8.41 -7.38 -42.26
C THR A 442 7.77 -6.78 -43.51
N SER A 443 8.35 -7.05 -44.68
CA SER A 443 7.77 -6.65 -45.98
C SER A 443 6.34 -7.15 -46.20
N PHE A 444 5.91 -8.18 -45.46
CA PHE A 444 4.56 -8.75 -45.51
C PHE A 444 3.61 -8.15 -44.47
N GLY A 445 4.02 -7.11 -43.73
CA GLY A 445 3.20 -6.45 -42.71
C GLY A 445 3.07 -7.23 -41.39
N LEU A 446 3.82 -8.32 -41.21
CA LEU A 446 3.84 -9.09 -39.96
C LEU A 446 4.83 -8.48 -38.96
N PRO A 447 4.60 -8.58 -37.64
CA PRO A 447 5.56 -8.12 -36.63
C PRO A 447 6.94 -8.75 -36.84
N LYS A 448 7.98 -7.92 -36.86
CA LYS A 448 9.37 -8.37 -37.11
C LYS A 448 9.95 -9.15 -35.93
N TYR A 449 9.59 -8.77 -34.70
CA TYR A 449 10.13 -9.35 -33.46
C TYR A 449 9.01 -9.79 -32.48
N PRO A 450 8.20 -10.80 -32.83
CA PRO A 450 7.04 -11.20 -32.02
C PRO A 450 7.44 -11.75 -30.64
N THR A 451 8.48 -12.58 -30.56
CA THR A 451 8.94 -13.17 -29.29
C THR A 451 9.62 -12.13 -28.41
N LEU A 452 10.45 -11.26 -29.01
CA LEU A 452 11.08 -10.15 -28.30
C LEU A 452 10.03 -9.16 -27.78
N SER A 453 9.01 -8.85 -28.58
CA SER A 453 7.88 -7.99 -28.17
C SER A 453 7.22 -8.53 -26.91
N LYS A 454 6.93 -9.83 -26.88
CA LYS A 454 6.36 -10.50 -25.72
C LYS A 454 7.23 -10.34 -24.49
N ILE A 455 8.54 -10.59 -24.59
CA ILE A 455 9.47 -10.46 -23.45
C ILE A 455 9.55 -9.02 -22.95
N VAL A 456 9.86 -8.08 -23.85
CA VAL A 456 10.10 -6.67 -23.52
C VAL A 456 8.88 -6.04 -22.86
N LYS A 457 7.68 -6.26 -23.41
CA LYS A 457 6.44 -5.73 -22.83
C LYS A 457 6.21 -6.24 -21.41
N ASN A 458 6.54 -7.50 -21.13
CA ASN A 458 6.41 -8.10 -19.81
C ASN A 458 7.48 -7.63 -18.83
N ILE A 459 8.70 -7.33 -19.29
CA ILE A 459 9.74 -6.76 -18.43
C ILE A 459 9.42 -5.31 -18.07
N LEU A 460 9.01 -4.49 -19.04
CA LEU A 460 8.81 -3.05 -18.82
C LEU A 460 7.67 -2.74 -17.83
N ILE A 461 6.71 -3.66 -17.68
CA ILE A 461 5.62 -3.53 -16.70
C ILE A 461 6.04 -3.90 -15.27
N ILE A 462 7.21 -4.52 -15.09
CA ILE A 462 7.75 -4.84 -13.76
C ILE A 462 7.86 -3.53 -12.95
N SER A 463 7.29 -3.56 -11.75
CA SER A 463 7.34 -2.42 -10.84
C SER A 463 8.76 -2.25 -10.27
N HIS A 464 9.22 -1.00 -10.23
CA HIS A 464 10.51 -0.59 -9.65
C HIS A 464 10.30 0.31 -8.40
N GLY A 465 9.06 0.43 -7.92
CA GLY A 465 8.66 1.24 -6.77
C GLY A 465 7.12 1.36 -6.67
N ASN A 466 6.57 1.63 -5.49
CA ASN A 466 5.12 1.76 -5.29
C ASN A 466 4.59 3.20 -5.44
N SER A 467 5.41 4.11 -5.99
CA SER A 467 5.12 5.55 -6.05
C SER A 467 3.84 5.90 -6.82
N ASP A 468 3.50 5.14 -7.86
CA ASP A 468 2.25 5.32 -8.61
C ASP A 468 1.01 5.15 -7.69
N VAL A 469 1.06 4.17 -6.79
CA VAL A 469 -0.01 3.91 -5.82
C VAL A 469 -0.04 5.00 -4.75
N GLU A 470 1.13 5.41 -4.24
CA GLU A 470 1.26 6.49 -3.27
C GLU A 470 0.76 7.84 -3.81
N SER A 471 1.02 8.14 -5.09
CA SER A 471 0.46 9.32 -5.77
C SER A 471 -1.06 9.24 -5.91
N GLY A 472 -1.58 8.02 -6.02
CA GLY A 472 -2.99 7.71 -5.98
C GLY A 472 -3.64 8.11 -4.66
N PHE A 473 -2.96 8.03 -3.54
CA PHE A 473 -3.51 8.45 -2.25
C PHE A 473 -3.70 9.96 -2.11
N SER A 474 -2.81 10.77 -2.67
CA SER A 474 -3.02 12.23 -2.74
C SER A 474 -4.32 12.58 -3.48
N ILE A 475 -4.67 11.82 -4.53
CA ILE A 475 -5.96 11.99 -5.22
C ILE A 475 -7.13 11.60 -4.31
N ASN A 476 -6.97 10.62 -3.41
CA ASN A 476 -8.02 10.26 -2.44
C ASN A 476 -8.24 11.35 -1.41
N GLU A 477 -7.19 12.01 -0.91
CA GLU A 477 -7.31 13.15 0.00
C GLU A 477 -8.11 14.30 -0.65
N HIS A 478 -7.93 14.51 -1.96
CA HIS A 478 -8.72 15.49 -2.71
C HIS A 478 -10.18 15.07 -2.98
N ILE A 479 -10.48 13.78 -3.03
CA ILE A 479 -11.83 13.26 -3.31
C ILE A 479 -12.64 13.10 -2.01
N VAL A 480 -12.04 12.52 -0.99
CA VAL A 480 -12.62 12.26 0.34
C VAL A 480 -12.04 13.29 1.32
N THR A 481 -12.43 14.55 1.14
CA THR A 481 -12.04 15.66 2.04
C THR A 481 -12.74 15.54 3.39
N GLU A 482 -12.27 16.26 4.42
CA GLU A 482 -12.96 16.37 5.73
C GLU A 482 -14.43 16.81 5.59
N ASN A 483 -14.75 17.62 4.56
CA ASN A 483 -16.11 18.07 4.24
C ASN A 483 -16.92 17.07 3.38
N ARG A 484 -16.35 15.90 3.01
CA ARG A 484 -16.94 14.87 2.16
C ARG A 484 -16.75 13.46 2.75
N THR A 485 -16.92 13.34 4.05
CA THR A 485 -16.75 12.08 4.81
C THR A 485 -17.88 11.07 4.63
N LEU A 486 -18.94 11.37 3.87
CA LEU A 486 -20.09 10.47 3.68
C LEU A 486 -20.19 9.85 2.28
N LEU A 487 -19.10 9.86 1.49
CA LEU A 487 -19.11 9.23 0.17
C LEU A 487 -19.24 7.70 0.29
N SER A 488 -20.17 7.12 -0.47
CA SER A 488 -20.30 5.66 -0.62
C SER A 488 -19.10 5.08 -1.37
N LEU A 489 -18.82 3.79 -1.17
CA LEU A 489 -17.77 3.09 -1.93
C LEU A 489 -18.00 3.16 -3.45
N SER A 490 -19.26 3.08 -3.91
CA SER A 490 -19.62 3.25 -5.32
C SER A 490 -19.28 4.65 -5.84
N SER A 491 -19.46 5.69 -5.01
CA SER A 491 -19.09 7.07 -5.34
C SER A 491 -17.58 7.26 -5.41
N ILE A 492 -16.84 6.70 -4.47
CA ILE A 492 -15.36 6.72 -4.47
C ILE A 492 -14.85 6.05 -5.74
N ASN A 493 -15.25 4.79 -5.99
CA ASN A 493 -14.87 4.04 -7.19
C ASN A 493 -15.25 4.78 -8.48
N GLY A 494 -16.43 5.40 -8.52
CA GLY A 494 -16.91 6.13 -9.69
C GLY A 494 -16.08 7.38 -10.00
N LEU A 495 -15.81 8.19 -8.97
CA LEU A 495 -14.98 9.40 -9.09
C LEU A 495 -13.56 9.05 -9.50
N ARG A 496 -12.97 8.03 -8.86
CA ARG A 496 -11.62 7.56 -9.13
C ARG A 496 -11.44 7.04 -10.55
N SER A 497 -12.37 6.18 -11.00
CA SER A 497 -12.33 5.64 -12.36
C SER A 497 -12.50 6.73 -13.42
N THR A 498 -13.37 7.72 -13.15
CA THR A 498 -13.58 8.87 -14.05
C THR A 498 -12.34 9.76 -14.10
N TRP A 499 -11.71 10.03 -12.96
CA TRP A 499 -10.49 10.83 -12.87
C TRP A 499 -9.31 10.16 -13.58
N ASP A 500 -9.11 8.87 -13.34
CA ASP A 500 -8.12 8.04 -14.02
C ASP A 500 -8.34 8.04 -15.55
N ALA A 501 -9.59 7.94 -16.00
CA ALA A 501 -9.93 8.04 -17.41
C ALA A 501 -9.63 9.43 -18.01
N ILE A 502 -9.85 10.53 -17.28
CA ILE A 502 -9.49 11.88 -17.74
C ILE A 502 -7.98 11.99 -17.90
N LYS A 503 -7.19 11.45 -16.96
CA LYS A 503 -5.73 11.40 -17.09
C LYS A 503 -5.30 10.60 -18.31
N PHE A 504 -5.86 9.40 -18.48
CA PHE A 504 -5.43 8.47 -19.53
C PHE A 504 -5.90 8.86 -20.94
N TYR A 505 -7.20 9.12 -21.12
CA TYR A 505 -7.78 9.45 -22.43
C TYR A 505 -7.67 10.93 -22.75
N GLY A 506 -7.80 11.80 -21.76
CA GLY A 506 -7.81 13.25 -21.92
C GLY A 506 -6.46 13.93 -21.70
N VAL A 507 -5.41 13.18 -21.32
CA VAL A 507 -4.10 13.75 -20.94
C VAL A 507 -4.26 14.82 -19.84
N GLY A 508 -5.11 14.51 -18.86
CA GLY A 508 -5.45 15.42 -17.75
C GLY A 508 -6.51 16.47 -18.09
N SER A 509 -6.97 16.55 -19.34
CA SER A 509 -7.97 17.52 -19.80
C SER A 509 -9.31 16.83 -20.11
N PRO A 510 -10.41 17.13 -19.39
CA PRO A 510 -11.70 16.48 -19.60
C PRO A 510 -12.27 16.64 -21.03
N HIS A 511 -12.07 17.80 -21.65
CA HIS A 511 -12.58 18.09 -23.01
C HIS A 511 -11.88 17.27 -24.11
N ARG A 512 -10.76 16.62 -23.80
CA ARG A 512 -10.03 15.73 -24.73
C ARG A 512 -10.48 14.28 -24.63
N VAL A 513 -11.31 13.93 -23.65
CA VAL A 513 -11.82 12.55 -23.51
C VAL A 513 -12.83 12.28 -24.63
N PRO A 514 -12.59 11.27 -25.50
CA PRO A 514 -13.51 10.98 -26.59
C PRO A 514 -14.86 10.49 -26.08
N ILE A 515 -15.93 11.21 -26.42
CA ILE A 515 -17.30 10.82 -26.07
C ILE A 515 -17.79 9.78 -27.08
N LYS A 516 -17.96 8.54 -26.62
CA LYS A 516 -18.49 7.43 -27.43
C LYS A 516 -19.97 7.20 -27.16
N ILE A 517 -20.68 6.62 -28.11
CA ILE A 517 -22.12 6.33 -27.96
C ILE A 517 -22.41 5.45 -26.75
N ASP A 518 -21.52 4.50 -26.43
CA ASP A 518 -21.69 3.62 -25.26
C ASP A 518 -21.50 4.35 -23.93
N MET A 519 -20.65 5.38 -23.89
CA MET A 519 -20.51 6.28 -22.74
C MET A 519 -21.82 7.03 -22.51
N VAL A 520 -22.44 7.55 -23.58
CA VAL A 520 -23.73 8.25 -23.50
C VAL A 520 -24.83 7.30 -23.00
N ARG A 521 -24.88 6.07 -23.53
CA ARG A 521 -25.83 5.04 -23.09
C ARG A 521 -25.64 4.68 -21.63
N ALA A 522 -24.40 4.54 -21.15
CA ALA A 522 -24.11 4.28 -19.74
C ALA A 522 -24.63 5.41 -18.84
N VAL A 523 -24.39 6.67 -19.21
CA VAL A 523 -24.92 7.84 -18.49
C VAL A 523 -26.45 7.86 -18.50
N GLN A 524 -27.09 7.57 -19.63
CA GLN A 524 -28.56 7.52 -19.72
C GLN A 524 -29.18 6.44 -18.83
N LYS A 525 -28.52 5.27 -18.71
CA LYS A 525 -28.99 4.14 -17.89
C LYS A 525 -28.69 4.29 -16.40
N SER A 526 -27.76 5.17 -16.02
CA SER A 526 -27.25 5.32 -14.64
C SER A 526 -28.35 5.40 -13.57
N LYS A 527 -29.44 6.14 -13.80
CA LYS A 527 -30.56 6.25 -12.86
C LYS A 527 -31.26 4.90 -12.63
N SER A 528 -31.48 4.14 -13.70
CA SER A 528 -32.12 2.82 -13.59
C SER A 528 -31.23 1.84 -12.83
N VAL A 529 -29.93 1.86 -13.10
CA VAL A 529 -28.95 1.00 -12.43
C VAL A 529 -28.87 1.35 -10.94
N TYR A 530 -28.80 2.64 -10.61
CA TYR A 530 -28.85 3.11 -9.23
C TYR A 530 -30.11 2.63 -8.49
N ASN A 531 -31.29 2.82 -9.09
CA ASN A 531 -32.54 2.40 -8.47
C ASN A 531 -32.59 0.88 -8.22
N GLN A 532 -32.07 0.07 -9.14
CA GLN A 532 -31.97 -1.39 -8.97
C GLN A 532 -31.03 -1.77 -7.82
N GLU A 533 -29.88 -1.11 -7.70
CA GLU A 533 -28.96 -1.33 -6.58
C GLU A 533 -29.63 -0.96 -5.25
N GLN A 534 -30.33 0.18 -5.18
CA GLN A 534 -31.03 0.59 -3.95
C GLN A 534 -32.11 -0.41 -3.53
N LEU A 535 -32.87 -0.96 -4.49
CA LEU A 535 -33.84 -2.01 -4.23
C LEU A 535 -33.17 -3.28 -3.70
N SER A 536 -32.05 -3.68 -4.30
CA SER A 536 -31.28 -4.84 -3.85
C SER A 536 -30.74 -4.64 -2.43
N LEU A 537 -30.17 -3.48 -2.13
CA LEU A 537 -29.65 -3.15 -0.80
C LEU A 537 -30.75 -3.17 0.26
N LYS A 538 -31.93 -2.61 -0.08
CA LYS A 538 -33.09 -2.66 0.82
C LYS A 538 -33.53 -4.09 1.10
N SER A 539 -33.62 -4.92 0.06
CA SER A 539 -34.01 -6.33 0.22
C SER A 539 -33.02 -7.15 1.05
N LEU A 540 -31.73 -6.82 0.99
CA LEU A 540 -30.69 -7.45 1.81
C LEU A 540 -30.83 -7.03 3.27
N ALA A 541 -31.00 -5.74 3.54
CA ALA A 541 -31.21 -5.22 4.88
C ALA A 541 -32.46 -5.79 5.54
N ASP A 542 -33.56 -5.94 4.78
CA ASP A 542 -34.79 -6.56 5.27
C ASP A 542 -34.54 -8.03 5.67
N ARG A 543 -33.78 -8.80 4.88
CA ARG A 543 -33.42 -10.19 5.21
C ARG A 543 -32.50 -10.32 6.42
N GLU A 544 -31.52 -9.43 6.55
CA GLU A 544 -30.61 -9.41 7.72
C GLU A 544 -31.39 -9.11 9.00
N LYS A 545 -32.34 -8.17 8.93
CA LYS A 545 -33.23 -7.87 10.04
C LYS A 545 -34.09 -9.07 10.43
N GLU A 546 -34.72 -9.74 9.47
CA GLU A 546 -35.49 -10.97 9.72
C GLU A 546 -34.64 -12.09 10.36
N GLN A 547 -33.38 -12.24 9.93
CA GLN A 547 -32.46 -13.21 10.52
C GLN A 547 -32.08 -12.84 11.95
N SER A 548 -31.80 -11.56 12.22
CA SER A 548 -31.49 -11.06 13.56
C SER A 548 -32.67 -11.29 14.52
N GLU A 549 -33.89 -10.96 14.09
CA GLU A 549 -35.11 -11.16 14.89
C GLU A 549 -35.35 -12.65 15.19
N LYS A 550 -35.13 -13.54 14.21
CA LYS A 550 -35.20 -15.00 14.45
C LYS A 550 -34.15 -15.47 15.46
N HIS A 551 -32.94 -14.95 15.37
CA HIS A 551 -31.85 -15.33 16.27
C HIS A 551 -32.11 -14.86 17.69
N GLU A 552 -32.62 -13.63 17.86
CA GLU A 552 -33.06 -13.09 19.14
C GLU A 552 -34.19 -13.92 19.75
N HIS A 553 -35.21 -14.26 18.96
CA HIS A 553 -36.31 -15.13 19.40
C HIS A 553 -35.82 -16.51 19.87
N THR A 554 -34.92 -17.13 19.10
CA THR A 554 -34.34 -18.44 19.45
C THR A 554 -33.52 -18.35 20.76
N ASN A 555 -32.77 -17.26 20.95
CA ASN A 555 -32.02 -17.03 22.19
C ASN A 555 -32.94 -16.81 23.40
N GLU A 556 -34.06 -16.11 23.23
CA GLU A 556 -35.07 -15.94 24.29
C GLU A 556 -35.74 -17.28 24.66
N GLU A 557 -36.10 -18.10 23.67
CA GLU A 557 -36.65 -19.43 23.91
C GLU A 557 -35.64 -20.33 24.63
N MET A 558 -34.37 -20.32 24.20
CA MET A 558 -33.30 -21.08 24.83
C MET A 558 -33.11 -20.65 26.29
N LYS A 559 -33.16 -19.35 26.58
CA LYS A 559 -33.10 -18.84 27.97
C LYS A 559 -34.27 -19.33 28.82
N LYS A 560 -35.50 -19.31 28.28
CA LYS A 560 -36.69 -19.86 28.97
C LYS A 560 -36.55 -21.35 29.27
N LEU A 561 -35.98 -22.12 28.34
CA LEU A 561 -35.74 -23.56 28.53
C LEU A 561 -34.69 -23.82 29.61
N ILE A 562 -33.59 -23.05 29.63
CA ILE A 562 -32.56 -23.13 30.67
C ILE A 562 -33.14 -22.77 32.04
N ASP A 563 -33.95 -21.71 32.13
CA ASP A 563 -34.60 -21.32 33.39
C ASP A 563 -35.56 -22.41 33.88
N ARG A 564 -36.31 -23.04 32.97
CA ARG A 564 -37.20 -24.17 33.30
C ARG A 564 -36.43 -25.41 33.74
N GLU A 565 -35.32 -25.73 33.08
CA GLU A 565 -34.44 -26.83 33.47
C GLU A 565 -33.88 -26.61 34.87
N ASN A 566 -33.40 -25.40 35.19
CA ASN A 566 -32.92 -25.06 36.52
C ASN A 566 -34.01 -25.17 37.60
N GLN A 567 -35.25 -24.77 37.29
CA GLN A 567 -36.39 -24.94 38.20
C GLN A 567 -36.70 -26.41 38.46
N LEU A 568 -36.71 -27.24 37.40
CA LEU A 568 -36.93 -28.68 37.52
C LEU A 568 -35.81 -29.35 38.32
N LEU A 569 -34.55 -28.97 38.10
CA LEU A 569 -33.40 -29.47 38.89
C LEU A 569 -33.55 -29.14 40.38
N SER A 570 -33.97 -27.91 40.69
CA SER A 570 -34.21 -27.49 42.07
C SER A 570 -35.36 -28.26 42.71
N ARG A 571 -36.47 -28.47 41.98
CA ARG A 571 -37.61 -29.28 42.43
C ARG A 571 -37.21 -30.73 42.65
N GLN A 572 -36.46 -31.33 41.73
CA GLN A 572 -35.93 -32.68 41.84
C GLN A 572 -35.08 -32.83 43.10
N LYS A 573 -34.18 -31.88 43.37
CA LYS A 573 -33.36 -31.87 44.58
C LYS A 573 -34.21 -31.76 45.86
N GLY A 574 -35.22 -30.90 45.84
CA GLY A 574 -36.18 -30.77 46.95
C GLY A 574 -36.95 -32.06 47.22
N LEU A 575 -37.46 -32.71 46.17
CA LEU A 575 -38.14 -34.00 46.25
C LEU A 575 -37.21 -35.10 46.78
N GLN A 576 -35.94 -35.14 46.35
CA GLN A 576 -34.94 -36.08 46.90
C GLN A 576 -34.70 -35.87 48.39
N ASP A 577 -34.67 -34.63 48.87
CA ASP A 577 -34.51 -34.33 50.30
C ASP A 577 -35.77 -34.68 51.12
N GLU A 578 -36.97 -34.48 50.56
CA GLU A 578 -38.24 -34.92 51.16
C GLU A 578 -38.32 -36.45 51.21
N GLN A 579 -37.91 -37.14 50.15
CA GLN A 579 -37.86 -38.60 50.08
C GLN A 579 -36.95 -39.17 51.17
N LYS A 580 -35.76 -38.57 51.38
CA LYS A 580 -34.84 -38.97 52.47
C LYS A 580 -35.47 -38.79 53.85
N LYS A 581 -36.21 -37.70 54.09
CA LYS A 581 -36.91 -37.46 55.35
C LYS A 581 -38.02 -38.49 55.58
N ALA A 582 -38.81 -38.79 54.55
CA ALA A 582 -39.87 -39.80 54.64
C ALA A 582 -39.29 -41.21 54.90
N GLN A 583 -38.16 -41.56 54.25
CA GLN A 583 -37.42 -42.79 54.53
C GLN A 583 -36.88 -42.84 55.97
N LEU A 584 -36.37 -41.72 56.49
CA LEU A 584 -35.90 -41.62 57.87
C LEU A 584 -37.07 -41.83 58.86
N LEU A 585 -38.22 -41.19 58.62
CA LEU A 585 -39.45 -41.36 59.41
C LEU A 585 -39.94 -42.82 59.42
N ALA A 586 -39.95 -43.48 58.25
CA ALA A 586 -40.28 -44.89 58.17
C ALA A 586 -39.25 -45.76 58.92
N GLY A 587 -37.97 -45.40 58.86
CA GLY A 587 -36.88 -46.05 59.61
C GLY A 587 -37.02 -45.90 61.13
N GLU A 588 -37.29 -44.69 61.62
CA GLU A 588 -37.57 -44.41 63.03
C GLU A 588 -38.83 -45.14 63.51
N GLY A 589 -39.87 -45.19 62.69
CA GLY A 589 -41.07 -45.99 62.94
C GLY A 589 -40.74 -47.47 63.10
N ARG A 590 -39.89 -48.04 62.24
CA ARG A 590 -39.43 -49.44 62.33
C ARG A 590 -38.62 -49.69 63.61
N GLN A 591 -37.75 -48.77 64.01
CA GLN A 591 -36.98 -48.88 65.25
C GLN A 591 -37.86 -48.76 66.50
N ARG A 592 -38.84 -47.85 66.48
CA ARG A 592 -39.84 -47.69 67.55
C ARG A 592 -40.71 -48.94 67.68
N LEU A 593 -41.11 -49.54 66.57
CA LEU A 593 -41.85 -50.80 66.55
C LEU A 593 -41.05 -51.93 67.21
N ASP A 594 -39.77 -52.10 66.84
CA ASP A 594 -38.89 -53.12 67.44
C ASP A 594 -38.73 -52.94 68.96
N ASN A 595 -38.59 -51.69 69.41
CA ASN A 595 -38.51 -51.36 70.84
C ASN A 595 -39.84 -51.57 71.59
N ALA A 596 -40.97 -51.22 70.99
CA ALA A 596 -42.31 -51.43 71.56
C ALA A 596 -42.64 -52.92 71.69
N LEU A 597 -42.28 -53.71 70.68
CA LEU A 597 -42.42 -55.18 70.70
C LEU A 597 -41.58 -55.81 71.83
N LYS A 598 -40.34 -55.34 72.04
CA LYS A 598 -39.48 -55.78 73.16
C LYS A 598 -40.04 -55.44 74.54
N LYS A 599 -40.84 -54.37 74.65
CA LYS A 599 -41.47 -53.90 75.91
C LYS A 599 -42.91 -54.38 76.09
N ALA A 600 -43.48 -55.11 75.12
CA ALA A 600 -44.88 -55.51 75.07
C ALA A 600 -45.90 -54.34 75.17
N ASP A 601 -45.53 -53.15 74.66
CA ASP A 601 -46.40 -51.98 74.61
C ASP A 601 -47.19 -51.93 73.30
N ILE A 602 -48.44 -52.40 73.35
CA ILE A 602 -49.31 -52.55 72.17
C ILE A 602 -49.73 -51.19 71.59
N ILE A 603 -49.88 -50.16 72.43
CA ILE A 603 -50.30 -48.82 71.99
C ILE A 603 -49.15 -48.17 71.21
N ASP A 604 -47.92 -48.31 71.71
CA ASP A 604 -46.75 -47.75 71.04
C ASP A 604 -46.41 -48.48 69.73
N ALA A 605 -46.68 -49.80 69.66
CA ALA A 605 -46.54 -50.58 68.43
C ALA A 605 -47.56 -50.17 67.34
N GLN A 606 -48.81 -49.86 67.72
CA GLN A 606 -49.81 -49.35 66.78
C GLN A 606 -49.44 -47.96 66.24
N ALA A 607 -48.95 -47.07 67.12
CA ALA A 607 -48.44 -45.76 66.71
C ALA A 607 -47.24 -45.87 65.76
N ALA A 608 -46.33 -46.82 66.01
CA ALA A 608 -45.17 -47.09 65.17
C ALA A 608 -45.57 -47.61 63.77
N ASN A 609 -46.56 -48.52 63.68
CA ASN A 609 -47.06 -49.00 62.38
C ASN A 609 -47.75 -47.90 61.56
N ALA A 610 -48.49 -46.99 62.21
CA ALA A 610 -49.08 -45.85 61.53
C ALA A 610 -48.00 -44.91 60.96
N LEU A 611 -46.89 -44.70 61.69
CA LEU A 611 -45.74 -43.92 61.22
C LEU A 611 -45.04 -44.55 60.01
N ILE A 612 -44.88 -45.88 60.00
CA ILE A 612 -44.29 -46.61 58.86
C ILE A 612 -45.19 -46.49 57.63
N GLY A 613 -46.49 -46.72 57.78
CA GLY A 613 -47.46 -46.63 56.69
C GLY A 613 -47.49 -45.24 56.05
N ALA A 614 -47.51 -44.19 56.88
CA ALA A 614 -47.46 -42.81 56.40
C ALA A 614 -46.13 -42.48 55.69
N GLY A 615 -45.00 -42.95 56.22
CA GLY A 615 -43.68 -42.77 55.60
C GLY A 615 -43.55 -43.48 54.26
N ASP A 616 -43.95 -44.76 54.17
CA ASP A 616 -43.85 -45.57 52.94
C ASP A 616 -44.81 -45.05 51.84
N GLU A 617 -46.02 -44.60 52.20
CA GLU A 617 -46.96 -43.96 51.27
C GLU A 617 -46.39 -42.65 50.70
N GLN A 618 -45.77 -41.84 51.55
CA GLN A 618 -45.15 -40.58 51.14
C GLN A 618 -43.92 -40.79 50.26
N VAL A 619 -43.10 -41.82 50.51
CA VAL A 619 -41.99 -42.21 49.63
C VAL A 619 -42.50 -42.61 48.25
N LYS A 620 -43.61 -43.35 48.17
CA LYS A 620 -44.20 -43.78 46.90
C LYS A 620 -44.66 -42.60 46.06
N LEU A 621 -45.42 -41.66 46.67
CA LEU A 621 -45.89 -40.45 45.99
C LEU A 621 -44.75 -39.59 45.44
N ILE A 622 -43.67 -39.40 46.23
CA ILE A 622 -42.50 -38.62 45.79
C ILE A 622 -41.75 -39.33 44.65
N SER A 623 -41.71 -40.66 44.66
CA SER A 623 -41.03 -41.44 43.61
C SER A 623 -41.76 -41.40 42.27
N ASP A 624 -43.09 -41.25 42.28
CA ASP A 624 -43.90 -41.10 41.06
C ASP A 624 -43.79 -39.67 40.47
N GLU A 625 -43.45 -38.66 41.28
CA GLU A 625 -43.24 -37.25 40.83
C GLU A 625 -41.81 -36.99 40.32
N LEU A 626 -40.81 -37.74 40.80
CA LEU A 626 -39.40 -37.71 40.35
C LEU A 626 -39.21 -38.38 38.99
#